data_AF-A0A5S9MAN8-F1
#
_entry.id   AF-A0A5S9MAN8-F1
#
_cell.length_a   1.000
_cell.length_b   1.000
_cell.length_c   1.000
_cell.angle_alpha   90.00
_cell.angle_beta   90.00
_cell.angle_gamma   90.00
#
_symmetry.space_group_name_H-M   'P 1'
#
loop_
_entity.id
_entity.type
_entity.pdbx_description
1 polymer ?
#
loop_
_entity_poly.entity_id
_entity_poly.type
_entity_poly.pdbx_seq_one_letter_code
_entity_poly.pdbx_strand_id
1 'polypeptide(L)' 'MQALFEQHVLAVAVGKVTAEALKEEGIDRILAPSLERMGAMIIELSRYMEKQSALS' A
#
# COMPACT_ATOMS: atom_id res chain seq x y z
N MET A 1 -4.21 -10.08 -12.74
CA MET A 1 -4.14 -9.70 -11.31
C MET A 1 -3.29 -8.45 -11.12
N GLN A 2 -2.03 -8.42 -11.59
CA GLN A 2 -1.16 -7.23 -11.57
C GLN A 2 -1.83 -5.93 -12.02
N ALA A 3 -2.46 -5.92 -13.21
CA ALA A 3 -3.15 -4.73 -13.74
C ALA A 3 -4.22 -4.11 -12.81
N LEU A 4 -4.86 -4.90 -11.93
CA LEU A 4 -5.83 -4.36 -10.96
C LEU A 4 -5.15 -3.58 -9.83
N PHE A 5 -3.97 -4.02 -9.37
CA PHE A 5 -3.18 -3.32 -8.34
C PHE A 5 -2.51 -2.04 -8.86
N GLU A 6 -2.33 -1.94 -10.16
CA GLU A 6 -1.77 -0.74 -10.79
C GLU A 6 -2.79 0.42 -10.81
N GLN A 7 -4.08 0.12 -10.93
CA GLN A 7 -5.09 1.16 -11.21
C GLN A 7 -6.27 1.22 -10.23
N HIS A 8 -6.71 0.11 -9.64
CA HIS A 8 -8.00 0.04 -8.93
C HIS A 8 -7.88 -0.46 -7.48
N VAL A 9 -6.81 -1.21 -7.18
CA VAL A 9 -6.53 -1.76 -5.85
C VAL A 9 -5.22 -1.15 -5.36
N LEU A 10 -5.17 -0.78 -4.07
CA LEU A 10 -3.93 -0.37 -3.43
C LEU A 10 -3.36 -1.54 -2.63
N ALA A 11 -2.18 -2.02 -3.03
CA ALA A 11 -1.47 -3.03 -2.25
C ALA A 11 -0.88 -2.38 -1.00
N VAL A 12 -0.98 -3.07 0.14
CA VAL A 12 -0.43 -2.63 1.42
C VAL A 12 0.46 -3.70 2.02
N ALA A 13 1.56 -3.30 2.66
CA ALA A 13 2.46 -4.21 3.35
C ALA A 13 2.92 -3.61 4.68
N VAL A 14 2.66 -4.31 5.78
CA VAL A 14 3.05 -3.84 7.12
C VAL A 14 4.55 -3.99 7.36
N GLY A 15 5.13 -5.11 6.92
CA GLY A 15 6.55 -5.41 7.13
C GLY A 15 7.31 -5.57 5.82
N LYS A 16 8.62 -5.41 5.90
CA LYS A 16 9.55 -5.45 4.78
C LYS A 16 9.45 -6.74 3.96
N VAL A 17 9.34 -7.90 4.61
CA VAL A 17 9.26 -9.20 3.92
C VAL A 17 8.03 -9.29 3.02
N THR A 18 6.87 -8.81 3.50
CA THR A 18 5.64 -8.78 2.70
C THR A 18 5.76 -7.79 1.54
N ALA A 19 6.42 -6.65 1.75
CA ALA A 19 6.65 -5.67 0.68
C ALA A 19 7.59 -6.22 -0.40
N GLU A 20 8.62 -6.98 -0.02
CA GLU A 20 9.53 -7.65 -0.97
C GLU A 20 8.79 -8.72 -1.77
N ALA A 21 7.98 -9.56 -1.13
CA ALA A 21 7.17 -10.56 -1.82
C ALA A 21 6.20 -9.93 -2.85
N LEU A 22 5.58 -8.79 -2.53
CA LEU A 22 4.72 -8.07 -3.48
C LEU A 22 5.51 -7.56 -4.70
N LYS A 23 6.74 -7.07 -4.50
CA LYS A 23 7.60 -6.61 -5.60
C LYS A 23 8.08 -7.75 -6.48
N GLU A 24 8.42 -8.90 -5.91
CA GLU A 24 8.79 -10.11 -6.66
C GLU A 24 7.66 -10.57 -7.59
N GLU A 25 6.41 -10.39 -7.15
CA GLU A 25 5.20 -10.64 -7.95
C GLU A 25 4.82 -9.48 -8.90
N GLY A 26 5.70 -8.49 -9.09
CA GLY A 26 5.52 -7.37 -10.01
C GLY A 26 4.47 -6.33 -9.55
N ILE A 27 4.19 -6.26 -8.24
CA ILE A 27 3.32 -5.23 -7.67
C ILE A 27 4.20 -4.10 -7.12
N ASP A 28 4.41 -3.04 -7.90
CA ASP A 28 5.28 -1.92 -7.50
C ASP A 28 4.57 -0.84 -6.67
N ARG A 29 3.25 -0.68 -6.88
CA ARG A 29 2.43 0.32 -6.17
C ARG A 29 2.02 -0.21 -4.80
N ILE A 30 2.93 -0.10 -3.84
CA ILE A 30 2.76 -0.57 -2.45
C ILE A 30 2.76 0.62 -1.49
N LEU A 31 1.78 0.65 -0.58
CA LEU A 31 1.80 1.53 0.60
C LEU A 31 2.30 0.74 1.81
N ALA A 32 3.29 1.28 2.51
CA ALA A 32 3.86 0.69 3.72
C ALA A 32 3.88 1.72 4.86
N PRO A 33 3.76 1.30 6.12
CA PRO A 33 3.76 2.22 7.25
C PRO A 33 5.17 2.66 7.62
N SER A 34 5.26 3.77 8.35
CA SER A 34 6.52 4.25 8.96
C SER A 34 7.09 3.31 10.01
N LEU A 35 6.24 2.49 10.64
CA LEU A 35 6.62 1.48 11.62
C LEU A 35 5.88 0.19 11.29
N GLU A 36 6.54 -0.96 11.38
CA GLU A 36 5.97 -2.29 11.07
C GLU A 36 4.95 -2.75 12.13
N ARG A 37 3.85 -2.00 12.25
CA ARG A 37 2.73 -2.25 13.15
C ARG A 37 1.43 -2.04 12.39
N MET A 38 0.44 -2.89 12.65
CA MET A 38 -0.88 -2.79 12.01
C MET A 38 -1.53 -1.42 12.21
N GLY A 39 -1.46 -0.84 13.42
CA GLY A 39 -2.04 0.47 13.70
C GLY A 39 -1.40 1.60 12.89
N ALA A 40 -0.09 1.56 12.67
CA ALA A 40 0.60 2.52 11.82
C ALA A 40 0.16 2.40 10.35
N MET A 41 -0.10 1.18 9.87
CA MET A 41 -0.63 0.93 8.53
C MET A 41 -2.04 1.49 8.34
N ILE A 42 -2.92 1.36 9.34
CA ILE A 42 -4.26 1.95 9.26
C ILE A 42 -4.19 3.48 9.17
N ILE A 43 -3.33 4.11 9.97
CA ILE A 43 -3.14 5.58 9.91
C ILE A 43 -2.61 6.01 8.54
N GLU A 44 -1.59 5.30 8.02
CA GLU A 44 -1.01 5.60 6.72
C GLU A 44 -2.03 5.43 5.59
N LEU A 45 -2.85 4.38 5.65
CA LEU A 45 -3.92 4.14 4.69
C LEU A 45 -4.99 5.25 4.73
N SER A 46 -5.39 5.73 5.92
CA SER A 46 -6.33 6.85 6.06
C SER A 46 -5.81 8.10 5.36
N ARG A 47 -4.55 8.49 5.63
CA ARG A 47 -3.90 9.65 5.02
C ARG A 47 -3.80 9.53 3.51
N TYR A 48 -3.47 8.33 3.02
CA TYR A 48 -3.41 8.07 1.59
C TYR A 48 -4.78 8.24 0.92
N MET A 49 -5.85 7.69 1.51
CA MET A 49 -7.21 7.80 0.99
C MET A 49 -7.72 9.26 1.03
N GLU A 50 -7.47 9.99 2.12
CA GLU A 50 -7.79 11.41 2.22
C GLU A 50 -7.12 12.23 1.12
N LYS A 51 -5.82 12.00 0.88
CA LYS A 51 -5.06 12.65 -0.18
C LYS A 51 -5.62 12.31 -1.57
N GLN A 52 -6.03 11.07 -1.78
CA GLN A 52 -6.59 10.63 -3.07
C GLN A 52 -7.96 11.27 -3.33
N SER A 53 -8.83 11.35 -2.33
CA SER A 53 -10.14 12.03 -2.42
C SER A 53 -10.03 13.54 -2.61
N ALA A 54 -8.95 14.17 -2.10
CA ALA A 54 -8.70 15.60 -2.33
C ALA A 54 -8.15 15.91 -3.73
N LEU A 55 -7.71 14.89 -4.48
CA LEU A 55 -7.16 15.01 -5.83
C LEU A 55 -8.16 14.67 -6.95
N SER A 56 -9.37 14.23 -6.58
CA SER A 56 -10.49 13.89 -7.48
C SER A 56 -11.54 14.99 -7.53
#